data_AF-A0A3N0I0I3-F1
#
_entry.id   AF-A0A3N0I0I3-F1
#
_cell.length_a   1.000
_cell.length_b   1.000
_cell.length_c   1.000
_cell.angle_alpha   90.00
_cell.angle_beta   90.00
_cell.angle_gamma   90.00
#
_symmetry.space_group_name_H-M   'P 1'
#
loop_
_entity.id
_entity.type
_entity.pdbx_description
1 polymer ?
#
loop_
_entity_poly.entity_id
_entity_poly.type
_entity_poly.pdbx_seq_one_letter_code
_entity_poly.pdbx_strand_id
1 'polypeptide(L)' 'MDEIKKISFFASYGEALQSLDDRSAGQLIKAMCSYAFDGKEPDKLSSKVKPMWLLVKPNLDTSLKKIKSGRKGGKQNAS' A
#
# COMPACT_ATOMS: atom_id res chain seq x y z
N MET A 1 2.84 -15.01 8.53
CA MET A 1 2.86 -14.20 7.30
C MET A 1 4.26 -13.62 7.18
N ASP A 2 4.93 -13.72 6.02
CA ASP A 2 6.28 -13.14 5.90
C ASP A 2 6.21 -11.63 6.14
N GLU A 3 6.99 -11.14 7.10
CA GLU A 3 7.06 -9.71 7.46
C GLU A 3 7.37 -8.84 6.23
N ILE A 4 6.54 -7.86 5.91
CA ILE A 4 6.82 -6.88 4.84
C ILE A 4 7.68 -5.75 5.43
N LYS A 5 8.97 -5.69 5.05
CA LYS A 5 9.92 -4.71 5.63
C LYS A 5 9.91 -3.35 4.96
N LYS A 6 9.46 -3.29 3.70
CA LYS A 6 9.43 -2.05 2.90
C LYS A 6 8.41 -2.18 1.79
N ILE A 7 7.90 -1.03 1.36
CA ILE A 7 7.13 -0.86 0.11
C ILE A 7 7.74 0.28 -0.69
N SER A 8 7.56 0.27 -2.00
CA SER A 8 7.92 1.41 -2.84
C SER A 8 6.87 2.51 -2.66
N PHE A 9 7.32 3.74 -2.41
CA PHE A 9 6.46 4.92 -2.42
C PHE A 9 6.48 5.54 -3.82
N PHE A 10 5.37 5.45 -4.56
CA PHE A 10 5.27 6.00 -5.91
C PHE A 10 4.77 7.45 -5.87
N ALA A 11 5.14 8.26 -6.87
CA ALA A 11 4.70 9.64 -7.00
C ALA A 11 3.17 9.77 -6.96
N SER A 12 2.45 8.83 -7.59
CA SER A 12 0.98 8.78 -7.58
C SER A 12 0.36 8.65 -6.18
N TYR A 13 1.10 8.10 -5.20
CA TYR A 13 0.65 8.10 -3.81
C TYR A 13 0.76 9.49 -3.20
N GLY A 14 1.84 10.22 -3.51
CA GLY A 14 2.02 11.61 -3.09
C GLY A 14 0.95 12.51 -3.68
N GLU A 15 0.66 12.39 -4.98
CA GLU A 15 -0.40 13.13 -5.66
C GLU A 15 -1.77 12.86 -5.03
N ALA A 16 -2.09 11.58 -4.73
CA ALA A 16 -3.34 11.21 -4.09
C ALA A 16 -3.48 11.77 -2.66
N LEU A 17 -2.38 11.87 -1.91
CA LEU A 17 -2.38 12.46 -0.57
C LEU A 17 -2.50 13.98 -0.63
N GLN A 18 -1.81 14.64 -1.57
CA GLN A 18 -1.84 16.10 -1.73
C GLN A 18 -3.19 16.61 -2.25
N SER A 19 -3.99 15.80 -2.93
CA SER A 19 -5.33 16.18 -3.37
C SER A 19 -6.40 16.12 -2.27
N LEU A 20 -6.02 15.75 -1.04
CA LEU A 20 -6.92 15.59 0.10
C LEU A 20 -6.60 16.61 1.20
N ASP A 21 -7.60 16.96 2.01
CA ASP A 21 -7.36 17.67 3.26
C ASP A 21 -6.56 16.80 4.26
N ASP A 22 -5.83 17.41 5.19
CA ASP A 22 -4.93 16.71 6.14
C ASP A 22 -5.60 15.53 6.87
N ARG A 23 -6.88 15.68 7.24
CA ARG A 23 -7.63 14.62 7.92
C ARG A 23 -7.89 13.44 6.99
N SER A 24 -8.33 13.72 5.76
CA SER A 24 -8.56 12.71 4.72
C SER A 24 -7.25 12.05 4.27
N ALA A 25 -6.16 12.81 4.08
CA ALA A 25 -4.84 12.31 3.76
C ALA A 25 -4.30 11.41 4.88
N GLY A 26 -4.47 11.81 6.13
CA GLY A 26 -4.14 11.01 7.31
C GLY A 26 -4.90 9.68 7.37
N GLN A 27 -6.18 9.66 6.94
CA GLN A 27 -6.94 8.42 6.83
C GLN A 27 -6.41 7.53 5.70
N LEU A 28 -6.07 8.11 4.54
CA LEU A 28 -5.53 7.36 3.40
C LEU A 28 -4.19 6.70 3.74
N ILE A 29 -3.23 7.45 4.29
CA ILE A 29 -1.89 6.90 4.59
C ILE A 29 -1.95 5.80 5.66
N LYS A 30 -2.85 5.93 6.66
CA LYS A 30 -3.08 4.87 7.65
C LYS A 30 -3.63 3.60 7.00
N ALA A 31 -4.60 3.72 6.09
CA ALA A 31 -5.13 2.59 5.34
C ALA A 31 -4.04 1.90 4.49
N MET A 32 -3.20 2.68 3.81
CA MET A 32 -2.06 2.15 3.05
C MET A 32 -1.09 1.36 3.93
N CYS A 33 -0.72 1.90 5.10
CA CYS A 33 0.18 1.23 6.03
C CYS A 33 -0.42 -0.05 6.62
N SER A 34 -1.67 -0.01 7.11
CA SER A 34 -2.35 -1.19 7.65
C SER A 34 -2.50 -2.29 6.60
N TYR A 35 -2.79 -1.92 5.35
CA TYR A 35 -2.87 -2.88 4.27
C TYR A 35 -1.50 -3.50 3.92
N ALA A 36 -0.47 -2.66 3.78
CA ALA A 36 0.85 -3.10 3.36
C ALA A 36 1.59 -3.93 4.41
N PHE A 37 1.51 -3.52 5.68
CA PHE A 37 2.34 -4.08 6.75
C PHE A 37 1.57 -5.06 7.64
N ASP A 38 0.28 -4.81 7.89
CA ASP A 38 -0.54 -5.68 8.73
C ASP A 38 -1.43 -6.63 7.91
N GLY A 39 -1.52 -6.44 6.59
CA GLY A 39 -2.40 -7.22 5.71
C GLY A 39 -3.90 -6.96 5.96
N LYS A 40 -4.24 -5.82 6.57
CA LYS A 40 -5.63 -5.46 6.94
C LYS A 40 -6.25 -4.53 5.91
N GLU A 41 -7.39 -4.90 5.36
CA GLU A 41 -8.22 -3.98 4.57
C GLU A 41 -8.76 -2.85 5.47
N PRO A 42 -8.90 -1.61 4.97
CA PRO A 42 -9.47 -0.53 5.73
C PRO A 42 -10.99 -0.68 5.87
N ASP A 43 -11.48 -0.83 7.09
CA ASP A 43 -12.90 -1.09 7.36
C ASP A 43 -13.81 0.12 7.13
N LYS A 44 -13.33 1.32 7.45
CA LYS A 44 -14.11 2.56 7.41
C LYS A 44 -13.30 3.71 6.81
N LEU A 45 -13.47 3.90 5.51
CA LEU A 45 -12.99 5.07 4.79
C LEU A 45 -14.12 6.09 4.62
N SER A 46 -13.79 7.37 4.75
CA SER A 46 -14.74 8.44 4.42
C SER A 46 -15.06 8.42 2.93
N SER A 47 -16.17 9.06 2.54
CA SER A 47 -16.59 9.19 1.14
C SER A 47 -15.54 9.87 0.26
N LYS A 48 -14.73 10.78 0.82
CA LYS A 48 -13.61 11.44 0.12
C LYS A 48 -12.41 10.52 -0.09
N VAL A 49 -12.15 9.63 0.87
CA VAL A 49 -10.95 8.77 0.86
C VAL A 49 -11.16 7.48 0.09
N LYS A 50 -12.40 6.96 0.06
CA LYS A 50 -12.72 5.70 -0.62
C LYS A 50 -12.34 5.68 -2.11
N PRO A 51 -12.62 6.72 -2.92
CA PRO A 51 -12.15 6.76 -4.31
C PRO A 51 -10.63 6.74 -4.43
N MET A 52 -9.92 7.51 -3.60
CA MET A 52 -8.46 7.58 -3.61
C MET A 52 -7.83 6.23 -3.24
N TRP A 53 -8.42 5.52 -2.28
CA TRP A 53 -8.02 4.15 -1.93
C TRP A 53 -8.13 3.20 -3.13
N LEU A 54 -9.22 3.25 -3.88
CA LEU A 54 -9.42 2.40 -5.07
C LEU A 54 -8.39 2.68 -6.17
N LEU A 55 -7.87 3.91 -6.27
CA LEU A 55 -6.81 4.27 -7.21
C LEU A 55 -5.42 3.81 -6.74
N VAL A 56 -5.15 3.90 -5.44
CA VAL A 56 -3.85 3.57 -4.85
C VAL A 56 -3.65 2.05 -4.70
N LYS A 57 -4.71 1.32 -4.35
CA LYS A 57 -4.65 -0.11 -4.01
C LYS A 57 -4.02 -1.01 -5.09
N PRO A 58 -4.32 -0.87 -6.40
CA PRO A 58 -3.72 -1.73 -7.43
C PRO A 58 -2.18 -1.60 -7.53
N ASN A 59 -1.66 -0.39 -7.29
CA ASN A 59 -0.23 -0.14 -7.28
C ASN A 59 0.43 -0.72 -6.02
N LEU A 60 -0.25 -0.66 -4.87
CA LEU A 60 0.18 -1.32 -3.63
C LEU A 60 0.22 -2.84 -3.82
N ASP A 61 -0.84 -3.42 -4.39
CA ASP A 61 -0.94 -4.85 -4.69
C ASP A 61 0.22 -5.32 -5.57
N THR A 62 0.54 -4.53 -6.61
CA THR A 62 1.67 -4.81 -7.50
C THR A 62 3.00 -4.75 -6.74
N SER A 63 3.20 -3.75 -5.88
CA SER A 63 4.42 -3.62 -5.06
C SER A 63 4.58 -4.82 -4.12
N LEU A 64 3.52 -5.20 -3.41
CA LEU A 64 3.50 -6.33 -2.49
C LEU A 64 3.73 -7.67 -3.21
N LYS A 65 3.14 -7.86 -4.39
CA LYS A 65 3.37 -9.05 -5.21
C LYS A 65 4.84 -9.16 -5.63
N LYS A 66 5.46 -8.05 -6.06
CA LYS A 66 6.89 -8.03 -6.42
C LYS A 66 7.80 -8.40 -5.24
N ILE A 67 7.51 -7.90 -4.04
CA ILE A 67 8.26 -8.24 -2.83
C ILE A 67 8.15 -9.75 -2.51
N LYS A 68 6.95 -10.31 -2.61
CA LYS A 68 6.71 -11.76 -2.41
C LYS A 68 7.43 -12.61 -3.46
N SER A 69 7.34 -12.24 -4.74
CA SER A 69 7.99 -12.96 -5.84
C SER A 69 9.52 -12.86 -5.81
N GLY A 70 10.07 -11.67 -5.52
CA GLY A 70 11.52 -11.47 -5.41
C GLY A 70 12.14 -12.29 -4.28
N ARG A 71 11.42 -12.47 -3.16
CA ARG A 71 11.82 -13.41 -2.10
C ARG A 71 11.86 -14.85 -2.58
N LYS A 72 10.88 -15.28 -3.39
CA LYS A 72 10.83 -16.64 -3.94
C LYS A 72 11.97 -16.91 -4.92
N GLY A 73 12.25 -15.96 -5.82
CA GLY A 73 13.36 -16.07 -6.78
C GLY A 73 14.75 -16.00 -6.12
N GLY A 74 14.93 -15.14 -5.12
CA GLY A 74 16.19 -15.09 -4.35
C GLY A 74 16.47 -16.37 -3.54
N LYS A 75 15.43 -17.04 -3.05
CA LYS A 75 15.56 -18.34 -2.36
C LYS A 75 15.92 -19.49 -3.31
N GLN A 76 15.57 -19.40 -4.60
CA GLN A 76 15.85 -20.45 -5.59
C GLN A 76 17.28 -20.41 -6.16
N ASN A 77 17.97 -19.27 -6.06
CA ASN A 77 19.35 -19.10 -6.54
C ASN A 77 20.40 -19.17 -5.40
N ALA A 78 20.01 -19.60 -4.20
CA ALA A 78 20.88 -19.73 -3.04
C ALA A 78 21.16 -21.19 -2.66
N SER A 79 21.11 -22.12 -3.64
CA SER A 79 21.43 -23.54 -3.47
C SER A 79 22.66 -23.93 -4.28
#